data_AF-A0A2T0FKH1-F1
#
_entry.id   AF-A0A2T0FKH1-F1
#
_cell.length_a   1.000
_cell.length_b   1.000
_cell.length_c   1.000
_cell.angle_alpha   90.00
_cell.angle_beta   90.00
_cell.angle_gamma   90.00
#
_symmetry.space_group_name_H-M   'P 1'
#
loop_
_entity.id
_entity.type
_entity.pdbx_description
1 polymer ?
#
loop_
_entity_poly.entity_id
_entity_poly.type
_entity_poly.pdbx_seq_one_letter_code
_entity_poly.pdbx_strand_id
1 'polypeptide(L)'
;MDKLESLQAEVESDPSEANFEALLTTYPLLFGYWIKYLEKFPGEILWKRALDQCPSIELWTAFLDREMASLEDCKLAADSVGLFFQSHPIWDRYLAKLQGVERAKVLSYLITLPLYEYSKYSQLAIESQNEYPGEFGDIAEILKQTSQLVNDKWAFESQLSRHYFHVIDLEESEKKVWDEYLDYQESLGNHAQTAALYERCLVPCALYKGFWMRYIRWLSAAMPDKVDSAFERGQLYLDPTELEQWAIERARYRQGLGFPGAQEILAPFTSRTVQEVQRQLADQAAGSVSTVKRQSLQSLRDNGDLVAFFNADIAQNGCAEARALVKAEPLV
;
A
#
# COMPACT_ATOMS: atom_id res chain seq x y z
N MET A 1 2.71 25.15 1.09
CA MET A 1 1.44 25.58 1.71
C MET A 1 0.53 26.20 0.66
N ASP A 2 0.99 27.25 -0.03
CA ASP A 2 0.24 28.00 -1.05
C ASP A 2 -0.42 27.15 -2.16
N LYS A 3 0.23 26.05 -2.58
CA LYS A 3 -0.28 25.22 -3.67
C LYS A 3 -1.56 24.46 -3.32
N LEU A 4 -1.65 23.86 -2.12
CA LEU A 4 -2.85 23.12 -1.74
C LEU A 4 -4.04 24.07 -1.61
N GLU A 5 -3.87 25.16 -0.88
CA GLU A 5 -4.93 26.15 -0.65
C GLU A 5 -5.41 26.77 -1.97
N SER A 6 -4.49 27.05 -2.90
CA SER A 6 -4.84 27.52 -4.26
C SER A 6 -5.73 26.50 -5.00
N LEU A 7 -5.34 25.23 -5.03
CA LEU A 7 -6.11 24.18 -5.71
C LEU A 7 -7.47 23.94 -5.04
N GLN A 8 -7.54 24.03 -3.72
CA GLN A 8 -8.80 23.94 -2.97
C GLN A 8 -9.72 25.12 -3.30
N ALA A 9 -9.19 26.33 -3.34
CA ALA A 9 -9.95 27.53 -3.70
C ALA A 9 -10.45 27.49 -5.16
N GLU A 10 -9.67 26.92 -6.09
CA GLU A 10 -10.10 26.70 -7.47
C GLU A 10 -11.29 25.74 -7.55
N VAL A 11 -11.26 24.63 -6.81
CA VAL A 11 -12.40 23.70 -6.72
C VAL A 11 -13.62 24.36 -6.07
N GLU A 12 -13.42 25.19 -5.05
CA GLU A 12 -14.52 25.92 -4.39
C GLU A 12 -15.15 26.98 -5.29
N SER A 13 -14.35 27.66 -6.11
CA SER A 13 -14.82 28.65 -7.07
C SER A 13 -15.47 28.03 -8.30
N ASP A 14 -14.88 26.95 -8.85
CA ASP A 14 -15.39 26.21 -10.00
C ASP A 14 -15.17 24.70 -9.80
N PRO A 15 -16.18 23.95 -9.32
CA PRO A 15 -16.05 22.52 -9.05
C PRO A 15 -16.14 21.69 -10.35
N SER A 16 -15.28 21.95 -11.33
CA SER A 16 -15.19 21.19 -12.58
C SER A 16 -14.36 19.91 -12.40
N GLU A 17 -14.53 18.91 -13.28
CA GLU A 17 -13.70 17.69 -13.25
C GLU A 17 -12.21 18.03 -13.31
N ALA A 18 -11.82 19.00 -14.14
CA ALA A 18 -10.42 19.41 -14.29
C ALA A 18 -9.81 19.93 -12.98
N ASN A 19 -10.56 20.72 -12.20
CA ASN A 19 -10.06 21.25 -10.94
C ASN A 19 -9.97 20.16 -9.86
N PHE A 20 -10.93 19.23 -9.83
CA PHE A 20 -10.83 18.05 -8.96
C PHE A 20 -9.64 17.15 -9.31
N GLU A 21 -9.43 16.88 -10.60
CA GLU A 21 -8.30 16.09 -11.10
C GLU A 21 -6.95 16.73 -10.72
N ALA A 22 -6.81 18.04 -10.91
CA ALA A 22 -5.60 18.77 -10.54
C ALA A 22 -5.31 18.68 -9.04
N LEU A 23 -6.34 18.86 -8.20
CA LEU A 23 -6.22 18.75 -6.74
C LEU A 23 -5.85 17.34 -6.31
N LEU A 24 -6.63 16.33 -6.73
CA LEU A 24 -6.55 14.97 -6.20
C LEU A 24 -5.41 14.15 -6.81
N THR A 25 -4.92 14.50 -8.00
CA THR A 25 -3.65 13.95 -8.52
C THR A 25 -2.45 14.48 -7.72
N THR A 26 -2.54 15.71 -7.20
CA THR A 26 -1.47 16.30 -6.38
C THR A 26 -1.56 15.86 -4.91
N TYR A 27 -2.78 15.76 -4.36
CA TYR A 27 -3.05 15.47 -2.96
C TYR A 27 -4.11 14.37 -2.82
N PRO A 28 -3.77 13.11 -3.15
CA PRO A 28 -4.72 12.00 -3.19
C PRO A 28 -5.33 11.61 -1.83
N LEU A 29 -4.69 11.98 -0.72
CA LEU A 29 -5.17 11.64 0.63
C LEU A 29 -6.33 12.53 1.14
N LEU A 30 -6.83 13.47 0.32
CA LEU A 30 -7.96 14.33 0.66
C LEU A 30 -9.30 13.61 0.45
N PHE A 31 -9.63 12.64 1.30
CA PHE A 31 -10.86 11.84 1.18
C PHE A 31 -12.13 12.69 1.05
N GLY A 32 -12.23 13.82 1.75
CA GLY A 32 -13.39 14.71 1.68
C GLY A 32 -13.56 15.35 0.29
N TYR A 33 -12.48 15.63 -0.43
CA TYR A 33 -12.56 16.13 -1.81
C TYR A 33 -12.84 15.01 -2.80
N TRP A 34 -12.38 13.77 -2.54
CA TRP A 34 -12.84 12.61 -3.30
C TRP A 34 -14.36 12.43 -3.21
N ILE A 35 -14.93 12.50 -2.00
CA ILE A 35 -16.38 12.40 -1.80
C ILE A 35 -17.12 13.50 -2.59
N LYS A 36 -16.70 14.78 -2.44
CA LYS A 36 -17.28 15.89 -3.22
C LYS A 36 -17.18 15.67 -4.73
N TYR A 37 -16.06 15.12 -5.20
CA TYR A 37 -15.85 14.84 -6.62
C TYR A 37 -16.85 13.79 -7.11
N LEU A 38 -16.96 12.68 -6.38
CA LEU A 38 -17.81 11.53 -6.70
C LEU A 38 -19.31 11.84 -6.60
N GLU A 39 -19.71 12.71 -5.68
CA GLU A 39 -21.09 13.21 -5.58
C GLU A 39 -21.49 14.02 -6.82
N LYS A 40 -20.56 14.83 -7.35
CA LYS A 40 -20.82 15.68 -8.51
C LYS A 40 -20.71 14.93 -9.84
N PHE A 41 -19.76 14.00 -9.94
CA PHE A 41 -19.46 13.25 -11.16
C PHE A 41 -19.42 11.74 -10.86
N PRO A 42 -20.58 11.10 -10.65
CA PRO A 42 -20.62 9.69 -10.28
C PRO A 42 -20.13 8.79 -11.41
N GLY A 43 -19.28 7.82 -11.08
CA GLY A 43 -18.83 6.80 -12.04
C GLY A 43 -18.03 5.69 -11.37
N GLU A 44 -18.27 4.44 -11.77
CA GLU A 44 -17.63 3.26 -11.18
C GLU A 44 -16.09 3.27 -11.30
N ILE A 45 -15.57 3.75 -12.44
CA ILE A 45 -14.13 3.89 -12.66
C ILE A 45 -13.53 4.90 -11.68
N LEU A 46 -14.23 6.02 -11.48
CA LEU A 46 -13.78 7.08 -10.58
C LEU A 46 -13.79 6.62 -9.12
N TRP A 47 -14.82 5.88 -8.70
CA TRP A 47 -14.88 5.27 -7.37
C TRP A 47 -13.69 4.36 -7.11
N LYS A 48 -13.41 3.42 -8.02
CA LYS A 48 -12.28 2.49 -7.88
C LYS A 48 -10.95 3.24 -7.75
N ARG A 49 -10.73 4.26 -8.58
CA ARG A 49 -9.53 5.09 -8.50
C ARG A 49 -9.42 5.81 -7.15
N ALA A 50 -10.51 6.38 -6.65
CA ALA A 50 -10.51 7.07 -5.37
C ALA A 50 -10.15 6.13 -4.21
N LEU A 51 -10.73 4.93 -4.20
CA LEU A 51 -10.50 3.92 -3.17
C LEU A 51 -9.08 3.35 -3.20
N ASP A 52 -8.47 3.21 -4.38
CA ASP A 52 -7.08 2.77 -4.53
C ASP A 52 -6.08 3.83 -4.05
N GLN A 53 -6.41 5.12 -4.21
CA GLN A 53 -5.50 6.22 -3.89
C GLN A 53 -5.62 6.72 -2.45
N CYS A 54 -6.78 6.53 -1.81
CA CYS A 54 -7.07 7.07 -0.49
C CYS A 54 -7.55 5.96 0.47
N PRO A 55 -6.70 5.46 1.38
CA PRO A 55 -7.08 4.45 2.35
C PRO A 55 -7.91 5.09 3.49
N SER A 56 -9.15 5.48 3.20
CA SER A 56 -10.06 6.15 4.14
C SER A 56 -11.28 5.28 4.45
N ILE A 57 -11.56 5.10 5.75
CA ILE A 57 -12.77 4.41 6.21
C ILE A 57 -14.00 5.16 5.73
N GLU A 58 -14.00 6.49 5.80
CA GLU A 58 -15.09 7.36 5.37
C GLU A 58 -15.41 7.16 3.89
N LEU A 59 -14.38 7.13 3.04
CA LEU A 59 -14.55 6.92 1.60
C LEU A 59 -15.11 5.52 1.28
N TRP A 60 -14.59 4.48 1.96
CA TRP A 60 -15.13 3.13 1.84
C TRP A 60 -16.57 3.03 2.34
N THR A 61 -16.92 3.68 3.45
CA THR A 61 -18.31 3.70 3.95
C THR A 61 -19.24 4.40 2.97
N ALA A 62 -18.84 5.53 2.39
CA ALA A 62 -19.62 6.23 1.37
C ALA A 62 -19.84 5.35 0.13
N PHE A 63 -18.82 4.58 -0.29
CA PHE A 63 -18.93 3.63 -1.39
C PHE A 63 -19.90 2.49 -1.08
N LEU A 64 -19.85 1.94 0.14
CA LEU A 64 -20.68 0.81 0.56
C LEU A 64 -22.12 1.20 0.92
N ASP A 65 -22.38 2.47 1.21
CA ASP A 65 -23.74 2.99 1.45
C ASP A 65 -24.56 3.16 0.16
N ARG A 66 -23.93 3.03 -1.00
CA ARG A 66 -24.62 3.02 -2.29
C ARG A 66 -25.49 1.78 -2.41
N GLU A 67 -26.69 1.93 -2.97
CA GLU A 67 -27.67 0.84 -3.10
C GLU A 67 -27.12 -0.43 -3.79
N MET A 68 -26.14 -0.26 -4.69
CA MET A 68 -25.56 -1.33 -5.49
C MET A 68 -24.36 -2.04 -4.83
N ALA A 69 -23.96 -1.67 -3.62
CA ALA A 69 -22.79 -2.28 -2.98
C ALA A 69 -22.98 -3.78 -2.76
N SER A 70 -22.09 -4.58 -3.33
CA SER A 70 -22.12 -6.04 -3.31
C SER A 70 -21.47 -6.62 -2.05
N LEU A 71 -21.56 -7.94 -1.87
CA LEU A 71 -20.79 -8.64 -0.85
C LEU A 71 -19.29 -8.57 -1.13
N GLU A 72 -18.90 -8.64 -2.40
CA GLU A 72 -17.51 -8.57 -2.86
C GLU A 72 -16.91 -7.19 -2.54
N ASP A 73 -17.70 -6.12 -2.67
CA ASP A 73 -17.30 -4.77 -2.29
C ASP A 73 -17.00 -4.66 -0.79
N CYS A 74 -17.82 -5.28 0.06
CA CYS A 74 -17.58 -5.33 1.51
C CYS A 74 -16.30 -6.10 1.84
N LYS A 75 -16.02 -7.19 1.13
CA LYS A 75 -14.78 -7.95 1.29
C LYS A 75 -13.57 -7.12 0.87
N LEU A 76 -13.65 -6.44 -0.27
CA LEU A 76 -12.57 -5.56 -0.75
C LEU A 76 -12.30 -4.42 0.26
N ALA A 77 -13.34 -3.83 0.83
CA ALA A 77 -13.22 -2.83 1.88
C ALA A 77 -12.54 -3.39 3.14
N ALA A 78 -12.93 -4.60 3.56
CA ALA A 78 -12.33 -5.28 4.70
C ALA A 78 -10.84 -5.62 4.47
N ASP A 79 -10.48 -6.06 3.26
CA ASP A 79 -9.10 -6.35 2.88
C ASP A 79 -8.25 -5.06 2.81
N SER A 80 -8.86 -3.92 2.48
CA SER A 80 -8.17 -2.63 2.32
C SER A 80 -7.95 -1.90 3.64
N VAL A 81 -9.03 -1.72 4.42
CA VAL A 81 -9.03 -0.88 5.65
C VAL A 81 -9.58 -1.61 6.88
N GLY A 82 -9.97 -2.88 6.76
CA GLY A 82 -10.58 -3.65 7.85
C GLY A 82 -9.68 -3.87 9.06
N LEU A 83 -8.36 -3.75 8.91
CA LEU A 83 -7.41 -3.84 10.03
C LEU A 83 -7.21 -2.51 10.79
N PHE A 84 -7.78 -1.40 10.32
CA PHE A 84 -7.68 -0.14 11.04
C PHE A 84 -8.46 -0.20 12.35
N PHE A 85 -7.95 0.43 13.41
CA PHE A 85 -8.56 0.39 14.74
C PHE A 85 -10.04 0.82 14.73
N GLN A 86 -10.40 1.80 13.90
CA GLN A 86 -11.76 2.34 13.82
C GLN A 86 -12.60 1.75 12.66
N SER A 87 -12.19 0.62 12.07
CA SER A 87 -12.83 0.04 10.87
C SER A 87 -14.18 -0.66 11.10
N HIS A 88 -14.74 -0.60 12.32
CA HIS A 88 -16.05 -1.19 12.66
C HIS A 88 -17.18 -0.84 11.67
N PRO A 89 -17.27 0.36 11.06
CA PRO A 89 -18.33 0.65 10.10
C PRO A 89 -18.26 -0.22 8.83
N ILE A 90 -17.07 -0.68 8.45
CA ILE A 90 -16.85 -1.57 7.30
C ILE A 90 -17.37 -2.96 7.64
N TRP A 91 -16.96 -3.47 8.81
CA TRP A 91 -17.35 -4.79 9.28
C TRP A 91 -18.84 -4.91 9.56
N ASP A 92 -19.49 -3.84 10.03
CA ASP A 92 -20.94 -3.83 10.26
C ASP A 92 -21.71 -4.02 8.95
N ARG A 93 -21.31 -3.32 7.89
CA ARG A 93 -21.89 -3.46 6.54
C ARG A 93 -21.62 -4.84 5.97
N TYR A 94 -20.43 -5.38 6.19
CA TYR A 94 -20.09 -6.72 5.72
C TYR A 94 -20.92 -7.79 6.43
N LEU A 95 -20.97 -7.77 7.76
CA LEU A 95 -21.77 -8.70 8.55
C LEU A 95 -23.26 -8.60 8.22
N ALA A 96 -23.81 -7.40 7.97
CA ALA A 96 -25.21 -7.22 7.60
C ALA A 96 -25.62 -8.00 6.33
N LYS A 97 -24.68 -8.25 5.41
CA LYS A 97 -24.91 -9.04 4.18
C LYS A 97 -24.69 -10.54 4.37
N LEU A 98 -24.11 -10.97 5.48
CA LEU A 98 -23.81 -12.37 5.77
C LEU A 98 -24.86 -13.00 6.70
N GLN A 99 -25.09 -14.30 6.51
CA GLN A 99 -25.98 -15.12 7.33
C GLN A 99 -25.35 -16.49 7.57
N GLY A 100 -25.87 -17.22 8.57
CA GLY A 100 -25.48 -18.59 8.82
C GLY A 100 -23.99 -18.76 9.16
N VAL A 101 -23.43 -19.87 8.69
CA VAL A 101 -22.04 -20.27 8.91
C VAL A 101 -21.04 -19.22 8.38
N GLU A 102 -21.31 -18.57 7.25
CA GLU A 102 -20.40 -17.56 6.69
C GLU A 102 -20.32 -16.31 7.57
N ARG A 103 -21.44 -15.91 8.19
CA ARG A 103 -21.45 -14.84 9.19
C ARG A 103 -20.64 -15.25 10.42
N ALA A 104 -20.81 -16.49 10.89
CA ALA A 104 -20.09 -17.02 12.04
C ALA A 104 -18.56 -17.06 11.80
N LYS A 105 -18.12 -17.48 10.59
CA LYS A 105 -16.71 -17.45 10.19
C LYS A 105 -16.12 -16.06 10.25
N VAL A 106 -16.77 -15.06 9.65
CA VAL A 106 -16.28 -13.67 9.69
C VAL A 106 -16.27 -13.14 11.13
N LEU A 107 -17.26 -13.50 11.93
CA LEU A 107 -17.31 -13.10 13.33
C LEU A 107 -16.18 -13.75 14.17
N SER A 108 -15.85 -15.01 13.89
CA SER A 108 -14.72 -15.71 14.53
C SER A 108 -13.39 -15.02 14.24
N TYR A 109 -13.23 -14.46 13.04
CA TYR A 109 -12.07 -13.63 12.69
C TYR A 109 -12.12 -12.28 13.41
N LEU A 110 -13.28 -11.60 13.42
CA LEU A 110 -13.43 -10.28 14.02
C LEU A 110 -13.10 -10.24 15.51
N ILE A 111 -13.45 -11.28 16.26
CA ILE A 111 -13.11 -11.35 17.69
C ILE A 111 -11.61 -11.48 17.97
N THR A 112 -10.79 -11.75 16.95
CA THR A 112 -9.31 -11.73 17.03
C THR A 112 -8.71 -10.37 16.70
N LEU A 113 -9.50 -9.45 16.12
CA LEU A 113 -9.02 -8.14 15.70
C LEU A 113 -9.14 -7.12 16.83
N PRO A 114 -8.08 -6.34 17.10
CA PRO A 114 -8.14 -5.31 18.13
C PRO A 114 -8.77 -4.03 17.58
N LEU A 115 -10.10 -4.06 17.41
CA LEU A 115 -10.90 -2.92 16.93
C LEU A 115 -11.44 -2.09 18.11
N TYR A 116 -11.75 -0.82 17.85
CA TYR A 116 -12.36 0.10 18.82
C TYR A 116 -13.66 -0.47 19.41
N GLU A 117 -14.56 -0.98 18.56
CA GLU A 117 -15.83 -1.60 18.98
C GLU A 117 -15.74 -3.13 19.12
N TYR A 118 -14.58 -3.69 19.51
CA TYR A 118 -14.41 -5.15 19.65
C TYR A 118 -15.45 -5.81 20.57
N SER A 119 -15.93 -5.10 21.60
CA SER A 119 -16.92 -5.60 22.55
C SER A 119 -18.25 -5.98 21.90
N LYS A 120 -18.67 -5.24 20.87
CA LYS A 120 -19.86 -5.54 20.06
C LYS A 120 -19.73 -6.89 19.37
N TYR A 121 -18.61 -7.14 18.71
CA TYR A 121 -18.37 -8.40 18.02
C TYR A 121 -18.19 -9.57 18.99
N SER A 122 -17.58 -9.30 20.16
CA SER A 122 -17.45 -10.26 21.25
C SER A 122 -18.81 -10.76 21.72
N GLN A 123 -19.76 -9.84 21.93
CA GLN A 123 -21.12 -10.17 22.33
C GLN A 123 -21.82 -11.02 21.25
N LEU A 124 -21.76 -10.59 19.98
CA LEU A 124 -22.37 -11.33 18.88
C LEU A 124 -21.80 -12.75 18.76
N ALA A 125 -20.50 -12.94 19.02
CA ALA A 125 -19.86 -14.25 18.96
C ALA A 125 -20.36 -15.16 20.08
N ILE A 126 -20.46 -14.63 21.30
CA ILE A 126 -21.02 -15.35 22.46
C ILE A 126 -22.47 -15.77 22.21
N GLU A 127 -23.28 -14.91 21.60
CA GLU A 127 -24.66 -15.20 21.25
C GLU A 127 -24.76 -16.29 20.15
N SER A 128 -23.82 -16.30 19.21
CA SER A 128 -23.81 -17.22 18.06
C SER A 128 -23.14 -18.57 18.36
N GLN A 129 -22.36 -18.70 19.44
CA GLN A 129 -21.49 -19.85 19.67
C GLN A 129 -22.23 -21.19 19.77
N ASN A 130 -23.44 -21.21 20.35
CA ASN A 130 -24.22 -22.43 20.54
C ASN A 130 -24.83 -22.93 19.22
N GLU A 131 -25.12 -22.00 18.30
CA GLU A 131 -25.65 -22.31 16.97
C GLU A 131 -24.53 -22.79 16.03
N TYR A 132 -23.30 -22.29 16.22
CA TYR A 132 -22.14 -22.60 15.40
C TYR A 132 -20.91 -23.05 16.24
N PRO A 133 -21.01 -24.15 17.00
CA PRO A 133 -20.00 -24.56 18.00
C PRO A 133 -18.62 -24.93 17.42
N GLY A 134 -18.50 -25.04 16.09
CA GLY A 134 -17.24 -25.32 15.41
C GLY A 134 -16.44 -24.10 14.96
N GLU A 135 -17.03 -22.90 14.98
CA GLU A 135 -16.43 -21.73 14.32
C GLU A 135 -15.55 -20.89 15.26
N PHE A 136 -15.82 -20.89 16.56
CA PHE A 136 -15.33 -19.82 17.45
C PHE A 136 -14.14 -20.20 18.38
N GLY A 137 -13.64 -21.44 18.31
CA GLY A 137 -12.50 -21.87 19.15
C GLY A 137 -12.72 -21.64 20.65
N ASP A 138 -11.64 -21.37 21.39
CA ASP A 138 -11.74 -20.92 22.79
C ASP A 138 -12.03 -19.41 22.83
N ILE A 139 -13.31 -19.06 22.78
CA ILE A 139 -13.78 -17.66 22.79
C ILE A 139 -13.22 -16.93 24.01
N ALA A 140 -13.22 -17.53 25.20
CA ALA A 140 -12.81 -16.84 26.42
C ALA A 140 -11.34 -16.40 26.36
N GLU A 141 -10.46 -17.27 25.87
CA GLU A 141 -9.04 -16.95 25.70
C GLU A 141 -8.82 -15.93 24.57
N ILE A 142 -9.53 -16.07 23.43
CA ILE A 142 -9.46 -15.09 22.33
C ILE A 142 -9.87 -13.71 22.81
N LEU A 143 -11.02 -13.59 23.49
CA LEU A 143 -11.51 -12.30 23.98
C LEU A 143 -10.58 -11.65 25.00
N LYS A 144 -9.94 -12.46 25.85
CA LYS A 144 -8.94 -11.98 26.80
C LYS A 144 -7.72 -11.40 26.07
N GLN A 145 -7.19 -12.11 25.06
CA GLN A 145 -6.06 -11.64 24.26
C GLN A 145 -6.42 -10.38 23.47
N THR A 146 -7.56 -10.37 22.79
CA THR A 146 -8.03 -9.23 22.01
C THR A 146 -8.27 -8.01 22.90
N SER A 147 -8.88 -8.18 24.07
CA SER A 147 -9.07 -7.08 25.01
C SER A 147 -7.75 -6.47 25.48
N GLN A 148 -6.74 -7.29 25.75
CA GLN A 148 -5.40 -6.80 26.09
C GLN A 148 -4.79 -6.00 24.94
N LEU A 149 -4.83 -6.52 23.71
CA LEU A 149 -4.31 -5.82 22.52
C LEU A 149 -5.05 -4.51 22.26
N VAL A 150 -6.37 -4.46 22.47
CA VAL A 150 -7.16 -3.23 22.35
C VAL A 150 -6.73 -2.22 23.40
N ASN A 151 -6.53 -2.62 24.66
CA ASN A 151 -6.08 -1.72 25.72
C ASN A 151 -4.68 -1.16 25.45
N ASP A 152 -3.76 -2.02 24.98
CA ASP A 152 -2.41 -1.59 24.59
C ASP A 152 -2.46 -0.57 23.45
N LYS A 153 -3.26 -0.84 22.40
CA LYS A 153 -3.45 0.09 21.28
C LYS A 153 -4.12 1.39 21.72
N TRP A 154 -5.12 1.32 22.60
CA TRP A 154 -5.84 2.47 23.11
C TRP A 154 -4.92 3.48 23.82
N ALA A 155 -3.85 3.02 24.45
CA ALA A 155 -2.85 3.89 25.06
C ALA A 155 -2.22 4.86 24.04
N PHE A 156 -2.14 4.48 22.76
CA PHE A 156 -1.69 5.35 21.68
C PHE A 156 -2.87 6.06 21.01
N GLU A 157 -3.94 5.34 20.65
CA GLU A 157 -5.09 5.87 19.89
C GLU A 157 -5.75 7.05 20.60
N SER A 158 -5.84 7.03 21.93
CA SER A 158 -6.45 8.11 22.73
C SER A 158 -5.66 9.41 22.74
N GLN A 159 -4.38 9.37 22.36
CA GLN A 159 -3.50 10.54 22.25
C GLN A 159 -3.46 11.12 20.84
N LEU A 160 -4.04 10.41 19.85
CA LEU A 160 -4.09 10.84 18.46
C LEU A 160 -5.42 11.54 18.18
N SER A 161 -5.36 12.75 17.64
CA SER A 161 -6.51 13.58 17.32
C SER A 161 -6.72 13.73 15.82
N ARG A 162 -5.64 13.89 15.05
CA ARG A 162 -5.70 14.04 13.58
C ARG A 162 -5.52 12.70 12.87
N HIS A 163 -6.56 12.27 12.17
CA HIS A 163 -6.61 11.00 11.43
C HIS A 163 -6.68 11.19 9.89
N TYR A 164 -6.66 12.43 9.44
CA TYR A 164 -6.80 12.82 8.05
C TYR A 164 -5.62 13.68 7.60
N PHE A 165 -5.39 13.73 6.30
CA PHE A 165 -4.33 14.55 5.73
C PHE A 165 -4.67 16.04 5.85
N HIS A 166 -3.69 16.83 6.30
CA HIS A 166 -3.77 18.28 6.35
C HIS A 166 -2.37 18.89 6.17
N VAL A 167 -2.28 20.13 5.66
CA VAL A 167 -1.00 20.82 5.44
C VAL A 167 -0.41 21.51 6.66
N ILE A 168 -1.26 21.95 7.59
CA ILE A 168 -0.81 22.42 8.90
C ILE A 168 -0.02 21.30 9.56
N ASP A 169 1.12 21.66 10.14
CA ASP A 169 1.96 20.69 10.83
C ASP A 169 1.20 19.92 11.91
N LEU A 170 1.50 18.62 11.98
CA LEU A 170 1.14 17.77 13.09
C LEU A 170 1.97 18.16 14.31
N GLU A 171 1.38 18.09 15.50
CA GLU A 171 2.11 18.39 16.73
C GLU A 171 3.25 17.37 16.95
N GLU A 172 4.38 17.82 17.51
CA GLU A 172 5.51 16.94 17.81
C GLU A 172 5.14 15.82 18.81
N SER A 173 4.19 16.09 19.70
CA SER A 173 3.57 15.09 20.60
C SER A 173 2.89 13.97 19.81
N GLU A 174 2.07 14.29 18.82
CA GLU A 174 1.37 13.30 17.99
C GLU A 174 2.35 12.52 17.09
N LYS A 175 3.36 13.18 16.52
CA LYS A 175 4.43 12.48 15.76
C LYS A 175 5.15 11.45 16.63
N LYS A 176 5.50 11.83 17.87
CA LYS A 176 6.13 10.92 18.82
C LYS A 176 5.23 9.73 19.15
N VAL A 177 3.93 9.95 19.36
CA VAL A 177 2.96 8.86 19.59
C VAL A 177 2.91 7.92 18.39
N TRP A 178 2.90 8.44 17.16
CA TRP A 178 2.95 7.59 15.96
C TRP A 178 4.22 6.74 15.89
N ASP A 179 5.39 7.31 16.17
CA ASP A 179 6.65 6.58 16.17
C ASP A 179 6.68 5.45 17.22
N GLU A 180 6.25 5.74 18.45
CA GLU A 180 6.17 4.75 19.53
C GLU A 180 5.12 3.66 19.23
N TYR A 181 4.02 4.03 18.57
CA TYR A 181 2.99 3.06 18.18
C TYR A 181 3.50 2.15 17.05
N LEU A 182 4.25 2.69 16.09
CA LEU A 182 4.91 1.88 15.07
C LEU A 182 5.96 0.94 15.68
N ASP A 183 6.76 1.40 16.66
CA ASP A 183 7.70 0.53 17.40
C ASP A 183 6.97 -0.64 18.07
N TYR A 184 5.89 -0.35 18.79
CA TYR A 184 5.06 -1.37 19.42
C TYR A 184 4.53 -2.38 18.39
N GLN A 185 3.94 -1.90 17.29
CA GLN A 185 3.32 -2.77 16.29
C GLN A 185 4.35 -3.64 15.55
N GLU A 186 5.52 -3.09 15.23
CA GLU A 186 6.64 -3.83 14.65
C GLU A 186 7.15 -4.94 15.59
N SER A 187 7.20 -4.67 16.90
CA SER A 187 7.65 -5.64 17.91
C SER A 187 6.75 -6.87 18.03
N LEU A 188 5.46 -6.75 17.66
CA LEU A 188 4.51 -7.86 17.65
C LEU A 188 4.73 -8.82 16.47
N GLY A 189 5.46 -8.41 15.43
CA GLY A 189 5.79 -9.25 14.27
C GLY A 189 4.61 -9.58 13.33
N ASN A 190 3.41 -9.05 13.58
CA ASN A 190 2.27 -9.24 12.67
C ASN A 190 2.40 -8.28 11.47
N HIS A 191 2.87 -8.80 10.33
CA HIS A 191 3.13 -7.98 9.15
C HIS A 191 1.89 -7.30 8.57
N ALA A 192 0.72 -7.96 8.58
CA ALA A 192 -0.51 -7.37 8.05
C ALA A 192 -0.98 -6.18 8.90
N GLN A 193 -1.00 -6.34 10.23
CA GLN A 193 -1.33 -5.26 11.16
C GLN A 193 -0.31 -4.12 11.15
N THR A 194 0.97 -4.45 10.94
CA THR A 194 2.03 -3.45 10.83
C THR A 194 1.87 -2.63 9.56
N ALA A 195 1.65 -3.27 8.41
CA ALA A 195 1.36 -2.56 7.17
C ALA A 195 0.10 -1.68 7.31
N ALA A 196 -0.97 -2.19 7.91
CA ALA A 196 -2.19 -1.42 8.14
C ALA A 196 -1.95 -0.18 9.01
N LEU A 197 -1.14 -0.31 10.07
CA LEU A 197 -0.79 0.84 10.93
C LEU A 197 0.04 1.88 10.17
N TYR A 198 1.01 1.44 9.35
CA TYR A 198 1.79 2.33 8.50
C TYR A 198 0.91 3.08 7.51
N GLU A 199 0.04 2.39 6.78
CA GLU A 199 -0.88 3.01 5.82
C GLU A 199 -1.74 4.08 6.50
N ARG A 200 -2.21 3.82 7.72
CA ARG A 200 -2.98 4.81 8.50
C ARG A 200 -2.13 5.96 9.01
N CYS A 201 -0.91 5.69 9.50
CA CYS A 201 0.02 6.70 10.00
C CYS A 201 0.43 7.70 8.90
N LEU A 202 0.64 7.20 7.68
CA LEU A 202 1.04 8.01 6.54
C LEU A 202 -0.05 8.96 6.05
N VAL A 203 -1.31 8.81 6.49
CA VAL A 203 -2.38 9.76 6.17
C VAL A 203 -2.13 11.13 6.81
N PRO A 204 -2.10 11.28 8.16
CA PRO A 204 -1.77 12.55 8.80
C PRO A 204 -0.27 12.89 8.71
N CYS A 205 0.60 11.90 8.51
CA CYS A 205 2.05 12.11 8.48
C CYS A 205 2.66 12.19 7.07
N ALA A 206 1.83 12.35 6.03
CA ALA A 206 2.29 12.27 4.64
C ALA A 206 3.44 13.24 4.30
N LEU A 207 3.46 14.43 4.92
CA LEU A 207 4.47 15.47 4.70
C LEU A 207 5.82 15.16 5.38
N TYR A 208 5.88 14.15 6.23
CA TYR A 208 7.06 13.84 7.02
C TYR A 208 7.82 12.66 6.41
N LYS A 209 8.80 12.98 5.58
CA LYS A 209 9.69 12.01 4.90
C LYS A 209 10.21 10.89 5.82
N GLY A 210 10.47 11.19 7.09
CA GLY A 210 10.94 10.21 8.08
C GLY A 210 10.03 8.98 8.22
N PHE A 211 8.71 9.17 8.23
CA PHE A 211 7.75 8.07 8.34
C PHE A 211 7.73 7.21 7.07
N TRP A 212 7.79 7.82 5.89
CA TRP A 212 7.90 7.06 4.63
C TRP A 212 9.20 6.25 4.57
N MET A 213 10.33 6.85 4.95
CA MET A 213 11.62 6.13 4.98
C MET A 213 11.65 5.01 6.01
N ARG A 214 10.96 5.16 7.13
CA ARG A 214 10.77 4.08 8.10
C ARG A 214 9.94 2.95 7.49
N TYR A 215 8.81 3.28 6.87
CA TYR A 215 7.95 2.29 6.20
C TYR A 215 8.67 1.55 5.08
N ILE A 216 9.39 2.25 4.20
CA ILE A 216 10.16 1.66 3.11
C ILE A 216 11.24 0.70 3.63
N ARG A 217 11.95 1.07 4.71
CA ARG A 217 12.94 0.19 5.35
C ARG A 217 12.28 -1.08 5.89
N TRP A 218 11.15 -0.94 6.55
CA TRP A 218 10.39 -2.08 7.06
C TRP A 218 9.86 -2.98 5.93
N LEU A 219 9.25 -2.39 4.89
CA LEU A 219 8.76 -3.10 3.70
C LEU A 219 9.89 -3.86 2.98
N SER A 220 11.09 -3.29 2.90
CA SER A 220 12.23 -3.94 2.26
C SER A 220 12.58 -5.30 2.91
N ALA A 221 12.27 -5.48 4.19
CA ALA A 221 12.47 -6.74 4.90
C ALA A 221 11.20 -7.62 4.90
N ALA A 222 10.01 -7.02 5.04
CA ALA A 222 8.76 -7.74 5.27
C ALA A 222 7.91 -7.97 4.02
N MET A 223 7.83 -7.00 3.12
CA MET A 223 6.99 -7.00 1.91
C MET A 223 7.68 -6.24 0.74
N PRO A 224 8.74 -6.81 0.15
CA PRO A 224 9.58 -6.11 -0.84
C PRO A 224 8.83 -5.68 -2.11
N ASP A 225 7.74 -6.37 -2.45
CA ASP A 225 6.86 -6.09 -3.58
C ASP A 225 6.14 -4.74 -3.47
N LYS A 226 5.95 -4.22 -2.25
CA LYS A 226 5.25 -2.95 -2.01
C LYS A 226 6.15 -1.73 -1.92
N VAL A 227 7.47 -1.91 -1.88
CA VAL A 227 8.42 -0.80 -1.65
C VAL A 227 8.36 0.24 -2.77
N ASP A 228 8.27 -0.19 -4.03
CA ASP A 228 8.27 0.75 -5.16
C ASP A 228 7.02 1.64 -5.14
N SER A 229 5.86 1.07 -4.80
CA SER A 229 4.61 1.83 -4.57
C SER A 229 4.76 2.82 -3.41
N ALA A 230 5.40 2.43 -2.29
CA ALA A 230 5.65 3.35 -1.19
C ALA A 230 6.55 4.54 -1.60
N PHE A 231 7.57 4.31 -2.44
CA PHE A 231 8.38 5.39 -3.00
C PHE A 231 7.55 6.32 -3.92
N GLU A 232 6.70 5.75 -4.77
CA GLU A 232 5.85 6.50 -5.70
C GLU A 232 4.84 7.39 -4.99
N ARG A 233 4.25 6.90 -3.89
CA ARG A 233 3.30 7.68 -3.09
C ARG A 233 4.01 8.74 -2.25
N GLY A 234 5.12 8.38 -1.61
CA GLY A 234 5.86 9.31 -0.75
C GLY A 234 6.38 10.54 -1.49
N GLN A 235 6.83 10.39 -2.75
CA GLN A 235 7.37 11.50 -3.54
C GLN A 235 6.37 12.66 -3.76
N LEU A 236 5.05 12.39 -3.69
CA LEU A 236 4.00 13.39 -3.89
C LEU A 236 4.01 14.47 -2.80
N TYR A 237 4.60 14.15 -1.64
CA TYR A 237 4.56 14.98 -0.44
C TYR A 237 5.92 15.60 -0.08
N LEU A 238 6.95 15.32 -0.87
CA LEU A 238 8.30 15.82 -0.62
C LEU A 238 8.50 17.22 -1.15
N ASP A 239 9.38 17.96 -0.49
CA ASP A 239 9.88 19.21 -1.04
C ASP A 239 10.72 18.94 -2.30
N PRO A 240 10.69 19.85 -3.31
CA PRO A 240 11.46 19.68 -4.54
C PRO A 240 12.96 19.44 -4.32
N THR A 241 13.51 19.97 -3.22
CA THR A 241 14.92 19.82 -2.82
C THR A 241 15.27 18.38 -2.40
N GLU A 242 14.28 17.60 -2.00
CA GLU A 242 14.45 16.22 -1.53
C GLU A 242 14.27 15.17 -2.63
N LEU A 243 13.63 15.55 -3.75
CA LEU A 243 13.26 14.63 -4.83
C LEU A 243 14.47 13.93 -5.46
N GLU A 244 15.61 14.62 -5.59
CA GLU A 244 16.82 14.00 -6.17
C GLU A 244 17.33 12.86 -5.29
N GLN A 245 17.45 13.10 -3.98
CA GLN A 245 17.91 12.08 -3.03
C GLN A 245 16.92 10.92 -2.94
N TRP A 246 15.61 11.22 -2.97
CA TRP A 246 14.55 10.22 -3.01
C TRP A 246 14.63 9.32 -4.25
N ALA A 247 14.85 9.92 -5.43
CA ALA A 247 15.00 9.21 -6.68
C ALA A 247 16.24 8.30 -6.70
N ILE A 248 17.36 8.77 -6.12
CA ILE A 248 18.58 7.96 -5.93
C ILE A 248 18.29 6.72 -5.07
N GLU A 249 17.58 6.89 -3.96
CA GLU A 249 17.25 5.78 -3.06
C GLU A 249 16.34 4.76 -3.74
N ARG A 250 15.28 5.22 -4.42
CA ARG A 250 14.38 4.36 -5.19
C ARG A 250 15.12 3.61 -6.31
N ALA A 251 15.97 4.29 -7.07
CA ALA A 251 16.74 3.69 -8.17
C ALA A 251 17.69 2.59 -7.66
N ARG A 252 18.40 2.85 -6.56
CA ARG A 252 19.28 1.85 -5.92
C ARG A 252 18.49 0.64 -5.44
N TYR A 253 17.32 0.86 -4.84
CA TYR A 253 16.46 -0.24 -4.40
C TYR A 253 16.01 -1.13 -5.57
N ARG A 254 15.48 -0.52 -6.65
CA ARG A 254 15.07 -1.26 -7.85
C ARG A 254 16.21 -2.06 -8.44
N GLN A 255 17.41 -1.47 -8.53
CA GLN A 255 18.59 -2.17 -9.00
C GLN A 255 18.97 -3.35 -8.10
N GLY A 256 18.89 -3.18 -6.78
CA GLY A 256 19.18 -4.24 -5.81
C GLY A 256 18.27 -5.46 -5.96
N LEU A 257 17.02 -5.27 -6.39
CA LEU A 257 16.07 -6.34 -6.69
C LEU A 257 16.09 -6.80 -8.16
N GLY A 258 16.91 -6.19 -9.02
CA GLY A 258 16.93 -6.48 -10.44
C GLY A 258 15.70 -5.99 -11.21
N PHE A 259 14.95 -5.02 -10.67
CA PHE A 259 13.85 -4.40 -11.39
C PHE A 259 14.36 -3.42 -12.45
N PRO A 260 13.76 -3.41 -13.67
CA PRO A 260 14.07 -2.42 -14.68
C PRO A 260 13.60 -1.02 -14.24
N GLY A 261 14.02 0.03 -14.93
CA GLY A 261 13.53 1.39 -14.66
C GLY A 261 14.43 2.24 -13.74
N ALA A 262 15.53 1.70 -13.22
CA ALA A 262 16.39 2.40 -12.26
C ALA A 262 17.08 3.64 -12.88
N GLN A 263 17.45 3.60 -14.15
CA GLN A 263 18.09 4.74 -14.83
C GLN A 263 17.06 5.80 -15.21
N GLU A 264 15.87 5.39 -15.60
CA GLU A 264 14.74 6.23 -16.00
C GLU A 264 14.27 7.11 -14.84
N ILE A 265 14.26 6.58 -13.61
CA ILE A 265 13.98 7.35 -12.38
C ILE A 265 14.95 8.52 -12.21
N LEU A 266 16.21 8.34 -12.62
CA LEU A 266 17.26 9.33 -12.46
C LEU A 266 17.35 10.31 -13.63
N ALA A 267 16.70 10.03 -14.76
CA ALA A 267 16.79 10.85 -15.98
C ALA A 267 16.41 12.34 -15.79
N PRO A 268 15.45 12.71 -14.92
CA PRO A 268 15.13 14.12 -14.68
C PRO A 268 16.23 14.90 -13.95
N PHE A 269 17.19 14.23 -13.32
CA PHE A 269 18.21 14.83 -12.47
C PHE A 269 19.58 14.79 -13.15
N THR A 270 20.35 15.88 -13.03
CA THR A 270 21.62 16.05 -13.76
C THR A 270 22.81 16.32 -12.85
N SER A 271 22.64 16.21 -11.53
CA SER A 271 23.71 16.46 -10.57
C SER A 271 24.86 15.47 -10.77
N ARG A 272 26.06 15.88 -10.34
CA ARG A 272 27.24 15.01 -10.36
C ARG A 272 27.01 13.71 -9.60
N THR A 273 26.33 13.80 -8.45
CA THR A 273 25.98 12.63 -7.64
C THR A 273 25.11 11.65 -8.44
N VAL A 274 24.10 12.15 -9.16
CA VAL A 274 23.24 11.32 -10.00
C VAL A 274 24.03 10.66 -11.13
N GLN A 275 24.91 11.40 -11.80
CA GLN A 275 25.77 10.85 -12.86
C GLN A 275 26.68 9.73 -12.33
N GLU A 276 27.25 9.91 -11.13
CA GLU A 276 28.06 8.89 -10.46
C GLU A 276 27.23 7.65 -10.13
N VAL A 277 25.99 7.82 -9.64
CA VAL A 277 25.07 6.70 -9.38
C VAL A 277 24.68 6.00 -10.67
N GLN A 278 24.29 6.72 -11.73
CA GLN A 278 23.94 6.13 -13.03
C GLN A 278 25.07 5.26 -13.58
N ARG A 279 26.32 5.72 -13.45
CA ARG A 279 27.50 4.94 -13.83
C ARG A 279 27.63 3.67 -12.97
N GLN A 280 27.50 3.77 -11.65
CA GLN A 280 27.55 2.61 -10.75
C GLN A 280 26.48 1.56 -11.09
N LEU A 281 25.26 2.00 -11.37
CA LEU A 281 24.16 1.12 -11.76
C LEU A 281 24.46 0.42 -13.10
N ALA A 282 25.00 1.13 -14.08
CA ALA A 282 25.40 0.56 -15.37
C ALA A 282 26.54 -0.46 -15.24
N ASP A 283 27.56 -0.15 -14.43
CA ASP A 283 28.70 -1.03 -14.20
C ASP A 283 28.27 -2.34 -13.49
N GLN A 284 27.35 -2.25 -12.52
CA GLN A 284 26.78 -3.41 -11.82
C GLN A 284 25.94 -4.29 -12.76
N ALA A 285 25.13 -3.68 -13.63
CA ALA A 285 24.37 -4.42 -14.64
C ALA A 285 25.31 -5.17 -15.60
N ALA A 286 26.37 -4.52 -16.08
CA ALA A 286 27.38 -5.15 -16.95
C ALA A 286 28.14 -6.29 -16.24
N GLY A 287 28.48 -6.12 -14.95
CA GLY A 287 29.12 -7.13 -14.12
C GLY A 287 28.25 -8.37 -13.90
N SER A 288 26.96 -8.18 -13.60
CA SER A 288 25.99 -9.28 -13.42
C SER A 288 25.80 -10.06 -14.73
N VAL A 289 25.63 -9.34 -15.85
CA VAL A 289 25.56 -9.92 -17.21
C VAL A 289 26.80 -10.76 -17.53
N SER A 290 28.01 -10.26 -17.23
CA SER A 290 29.25 -11.00 -17.48
C SER A 290 29.40 -12.25 -16.61
N THR A 291 28.88 -12.22 -15.38
CA THR A 291 28.90 -13.34 -14.43
C THR A 291 27.93 -14.43 -14.85
N VAL A 292 26.70 -14.06 -15.21
CA VAL A 292 25.69 -14.97 -15.77
C VAL A 292 26.22 -15.61 -17.06
N LYS A 293 26.78 -14.81 -17.97
CA LYS A 293 27.37 -15.33 -19.22
C LYS A 293 28.51 -16.32 -18.96
N ARG A 294 29.36 -16.05 -17.96
CA ARG A 294 30.43 -16.98 -17.55
C ARG A 294 29.88 -18.28 -16.95
N GLN A 295 28.84 -18.19 -16.11
CA GLN A 295 28.17 -19.37 -15.53
C GLN A 295 27.46 -20.22 -16.60
N SER A 296 26.78 -19.58 -17.56
CA SER A 296 26.14 -20.26 -18.69
C SER A 296 27.15 -20.89 -19.66
N LEU A 297 28.30 -20.24 -19.89
CA LEU A 297 29.39 -20.83 -20.69
C LEU A 297 30.06 -22.01 -19.96
N GLN A 298 30.16 -21.95 -18.63
CA GLN A 298 30.68 -23.04 -17.82
C GLN A 298 29.72 -24.23 -17.81
N SER A 299 28.41 -24.00 -17.64
CA SER A 299 27.40 -25.07 -17.69
C SER A 299 27.27 -25.70 -19.08
N LEU A 300 27.41 -24.91 -20.16
CA LEU A 300 27.55 -25.42 -21.53
C LEU A 300 28.76 -26.34 -21.72
N ARG A 301 29.90 -25.96 -21.14
CA ARG A 301 31.14 -26.74 -21.20
C ARG A 301 30.98 -28.08 -20.47
N ASP A 302 30.22 -28.08 -19.39
CA ASP A 302 30.04 -29.24 -18.52
C ASP A 302 28.92 -30.17 -19.02
N ASN A 303 27.85 -29.66 -19.65
CA ASN A 303 26.66 -30.44 -20.04
C ASN A 303 26.35 -30.51 -21.55
N GLY A 304 27.07 -29.77 -22.41
CA GLY A 304 26.98 -29.87 -23.88
C GLY A 304 25.66 -29.44 -24.54
N ASP A 305 24.68 -28.92 -23.79
CA ASP A 305 23.34 -28.65 -24.30
C ASP A 305 23.19 -27.21 -24.82
N LEU A 306 23.35 -27.03 -26.14
CA LEU A 306 23.26 -25.74 -26.84
C LEU A 306 21.88 -25.08 -26.75
N VAL A 307 20.81 -25.86 -26.51
CA VAL A 307 19.43 -25.35 -26.46
C VAL A 307 19.17 -24.56 -25.17
N ALA A 308 19.79 -24.96 -24.05
CA ALA A 308 19.70 -24.25 -22.78
C ALA A 308 20.39 -22.87 -22.84
N PHE A 309 21.49 -22.76 -23.60
CA PHE A 309 22.20 -21.50 -23.80
C PHE A 309 21.39 -20.46 -24.59
N PHE A 310 20.75 -20.89 -25.68
CA PHE A 310 19.88 -19.99 -26.44
C PHE A 310 18.66 -19.54 -25.64
N ASN A 311 18.06 -20.43 -24.83
CA ASN A 311 16.94 -20.06 -23.96
C ASN A 311 17.33 -19.07 -22.84
N ALA A 312 18.56 -19.16 -22.32
CA ALA A 312 19.10 -18.21 -21.35
C ALA A 312 19.41 -16.82 -21.96
N ASP A 313 19.86 -16.78 -23.21
CA ASP A 313 20.13 -15.52 -23.94
C ASP A 313 18.82 -14.78 -24.29
N ILE A 314 17.74 -15.53 -24.59
CA ILE A 314 16.38 -15.01 -24.77
C ILE A 314 15.83 -14.37 -23.46
N ALA A 315 16.15 -14.95 -22.30
CA ALA A 315 15.77 -14.39 -21.01
C ALA A 315 16.54 -13.10 -20.67
N GLN A 316 17.74 -12.92 -21.23
CA GLN A 316 18.62 -11.78 -20.98
C GLN A 316 18.35 -10.56 -21.89
N ASN A 317 17.93 -10.79 -23.15
CA ASN A 317 17.81 -9.72 -24.16
C ASN A 317 16.37 -9.35 -24.56
N GLY A 318 15.36 -10.06 -24.03
CA GLY A 318 13.95 -9.77 -24.28
C GLY A 318 13.41 -10.27 -25.64
N CYS A 319 12.11 -10.54 -25.66
CA CYS A 319 11.40 -11.32 -26.69
C CYS A 319 11.23 -10.63 -28.08
N ALA A 320 11.77 -9.42 -28.28
CA ALA A 320 11.46 -8.59 -29.44
C ALA A 320 12.24 -8.97 -30.71
N GLU A 321 13.51 -9.38 -30.60
CA GLU A 321 14.33 -9.78 -31.76
C GLU A 321 14.09 -11.25 -32.17
N ALA A 322 13.70 -12.11 -31.23
CA ALA A 322 13.42 -13.53 -31.51
C ALA A 322 12.19 -13.75 -32.42
N ARG A 323 11.20 -12.85 -32.39
CA ARG A 323 10.00 -12.96 -33.26
C ARG A 323 10.27 -12.63 -34.73
N ALA A 324 11.36 -11.93 -35.04
CA ALA A 324 11.73 -11.61 -36.42
C ALA A 324 12.43 -12.79 -37.12
N LEU A 325 13.10 -13.68 -36.37
CA LEU A 325 13.87 -14.80 -36.92
C LEU A 325 13.06 -16.11 -37.04
N VAL A 326 11.95 -16.26 -36.29
CA VAL A 326 11.06 -17.44 -36.42
C VAL A 326 10.15 -17.36 -37.67
N LYS A 327 10.08 -16.21 -38.35
CA LYS A 327 9.22 -16.01 -39.53
C LYS A 327 9.89 -16.22 -40.89
N ALA A 328 11.11 -16.76 -40.94
CA ALA A 328 11.79 -17.05 -42.20
C ALA A 328 12.26 -18.51 -42.26
N GLU A 329 11.34 -19.44 -42.59
CA GLU A 329 11.46 -20.38 -43.73
C GLU A 329 10.22 -21.31 -43.82
N PRO A 330 9.91 -21.87 -45.01
CA PRO A 330 8.57 -22.27 -45.42
C PRO A 330 8.25 -23.77 -45.29
N LEU A 331 6.96 -24.06 -45.48
CA LEU A 331 6.34 -25.38 -45.72
C LEU A 331 7.22 -26.38 -46.48
N VAL A 332 7.39 -27.57 -45.88
CA VAL A 332 7.04 -28.87 -46.48
C VAL A 332 6.34 -29.71 -45.43
#